data_AF-A0A9X1QKN0-F1
#
_entry.id   AF-A0A9X1QKN0-F1
#
_cell.length_a   1.000
_cell.length_b   1.000
_cell.length_c   1.000
_cell.angle_alpha   90.00
_cell.angle_beta   90.00
_cell.angle_gamma   90.00
#
_symmetry.space_group_name_H-M   'P 1'
#
loop_
_entity.id
_entity.type
_entity.pdbx_description
1 polymer ?
#
loop_
_entity_poly.entity_id
_entity_poly.type
_entity_poly.pdbx_seq_one_letter_code
_entity_poly.pdbx_strand_id
1 'polypeptide(L)'
;MTKPNRLGTALTAASMIAIVTACAGPGTSGPRSASMFGGEVKSGKLGLATKAQLALASNDIATAIPLAEKAVEGSPQDAGFRALLGNCYLAAGRFASAEAAYRDSLTIYANQPQVILKLALVQISLGKNEDAKQLLAQGQGLLDPSDTGLALALAGDPQNAIALLEPAARAVGADSRSRQNLALAYAFAGDWTQARNVAAQDVPADQLDARIQQWMVLAKPARASDQVAALIGIQPVAGDPGQPVRLALNQGEAVRQAAAEPAPAPATELSAVAVVDLPPAAEPTPFAEPTPAIEPAVVAAAEPVAVPAPRPAETIEASASPIRKARPAFSPAAVRLSGSAPLLRKAAAPKPRTGNSRAVVQLGAYSSRDRVAVAWSKVAGKHGSLKGYTPVTARFAGPRGTVYRLSVKGFVSNGEAAKLCASLKRAGASCFVRSVSGDAPVQFASR
;
A
#
# COMPACT_ATOMS: atom_id res chain seq x y z
N MET A 1 -26.80 16.43 33.92
CA MET A 1 -27.54 15.18 34.23
C MET A 1 -28.55 15.02 33.10
N THR A 2 -28.35 14.13 32.12
CA THR A 2 -28.65 12.69 32.17
C THR A 2 -27.91 11.93 31.05
N LYS A 3 -27.76 10.61 31.25
CA LYS A 3 -26.87 9.65 30.56
C LYS A 3 -27.20 9.35 29.07
N PRO A 4 -26.24 8.77 28.32
CA PRO A 4 -26.36 8.38 26.91
C PRO A 4 -26.88 6.95 26.74
N ASN A 5 -27.59 6.68 25.65
CA ASN A 5 -27.87 5.31 25.19
C ASN A 5 -26.94 4.91 24.05
N ARG A 6 -26.16 3.85 24.32
CA ARG A 6 -25.42 3.03 23.36
C ARG A 6 -26.36 1.98 22.76
N LEU A 7 -26.14 1.64 21.49
CA LEU A 7 -26.40 0.36 20.79
C LEU A 7 -26.21 0.70 19.28
N GLY A 8 -25.33 0.13 18.46
CA GLY A 8 -24.53 -1.09 18.53
C GLY A 8 -24.80 -1.92 17.26
N THR A 9 -23.86 -1.92 16.29
CA THR A 9 -23.55 -2.98 15.30
C THR A 9 -22.20 -2.59 14.65
N ALA A 10 -21.05 -3.27 14.89
CA ALA A 10 -20.61 -4.60 14.44
C ALA A 10 -20.64 -4.75 12.91
N LEU A 11 -19.65 -5.28 12.17
CA LEU A 11 -18.26 -5.70 12.36
C LEU A 11 -17.78 -6.00 10.91
N THR A 12 -16.52 -5.75 10.53
CA THR A 12 -15.75 -6.55 9.55
C THR A 12 -14.35 -5.95 9.41
N ALA A 13 -13.48 -6.28 10.36
CA ALA A 13 -12.04 -6.29 10.12
C ALA A 13 -11.60 -7.73 10.39
N ALA A 14 -11.55 -8.53 9.33
CA ALA A 14 -10.98 -9.87 9.38
C ALA A 14 -9.47 -9.73 9.15
N SER A 15 -8.70 -9.68 10.22
CA SER A 15 -7.27 -10.00 10.22
C SER A 15 -7.13 -11.28 11.02
N MET A 16 -6.64 -12.33 10.36
CA MET A 16 -6.64 -13.71 10.88
C MET A 16 -5.83 -13.82 12.18
N ILE A 17 -6.52 -14.23 13.24
CA ILE A 17 -5.90 -14.89 14.39
C ILE A 17 -6.09 -16.38 14.14
N ALA A 18 -5.00 -17.12 13.91
CA ALA A 18 -5.05 -18.57 13.92
C ALA A 18 -5.26 -19.02 15.38
N ILE A 19 -6.47 -19.47 15.70
CA ILE A 19 -6.78 -20.07 17.00
C ILE A 19 -6.63 -21.59 16.82
N VAL A 20 -5.52 -22.15 17.27
CA VAL A 20 -5.44 -23.60 17.52
C VAL A 20 -6.09 -23.83 18.88
N THR A 21 -7.35 -24.27 18.87
CA THR A 21 -8.03 -24.77 20.07
C THR A 21 -7.39 -26.08 20.49
N ALA A 22 -6.47 -26.02 21.45
CA ALA A 22 -6.06 -27.17 22.23
C ALA A 22 -7.12 -27.43 23.31
N CYS A 23 -7.81 -28.56 23.24
CA CYS A 23 -8.68 -29.03 24.31
C CYS A 23 -7.82 -29.35 25.54
N ALA A 24 -7.96 -28.58 26.62
CA ALA A 24 -7.30 -28.85 27.91
C ALA A 24 -8.29 -29.46 28.90
N GLY A 25 -7.92 -30.62 29.46
CA GLY A 25 -8.53 -31.19 30.67
C GLY A 25 -8.19 -30.39 31.93
N PRO A 26 -8.80 -30.69 33.07
CA PRO A 26 -8.71 -29.84 34.26
C PRO A 26 -7.39 -30.08 35.00
N GLY A 27 -6.52 -29.07 34.98
CA GLY A 27 -5.28 -29.05 35.74
C GLY A 27 -4.77 -27.62 35.87
N THR A 28 -4.46 -27.21 37.09
CA THR A 28 -4.22 -25.85 37.55
C THR A 28 -3.07 -25.11 36.86
N SER A 29 -3.38 -24.10 36.05
CA SER A 29 -2.62 -22.84 35.84
C SER A 29 -3.38 -21.98 34.82
N GLY A 30 -3.54 -20.68 35.08
CA GLY A 30 -4.35 -19.78 34.24
C GLY A 30 -3.87 -19.77 32.76
N PRO A 31 -4.75 -19.44 31.79
CA PRO A 31 -4.41 -19.54 30.37
C PRO A 31 -3.32 -18.52 30.02
N ARG A 32 -2.08 -19.00 29.92
CA ARG A 32 -0.97 -18.29 29.29
C ARG A 32 -1.18 -18.35 27.79
N SER A 33 -1.78 -17.32 27.21
CA SER A 33 -1.80 -17.19 25.75
C SER A 33 -0.44 -16.67 25.28
N ALA A 34 0.38 -17.56 24.74
CA ALA A 34 1.58 -17.18 23.99
C ALA A 34 1.15 -16.42 22.73
N SER A 35 1.78 -15.26 22.47
CA SER A 35 1.60 -14.52 21.22
C SER A 35 2.23 -15.29 20.07
N MET A 36 1.62 -15.26 18.88
CA MET A 36 2.25 -15.72 17.64
C MET A 36 3.51 -14.88 17.31
N PHE A 37 3.69 -13.73 17.96
CA PHE A 37 4.77 -12.78 17.72
C PHE A 37 5.79 -12.68 18.88
N GLY A 38 5.85 -13.70 19.74
CA GLY A 38 6.82 -13.80 20.84
C GLY A 38 6.35 -13.20 22.17
N GLY A 39 6.83 -13.76 23.27
CA GLY A 39 6.57 -13.29 24.65
C GLY A 39 5.26 -13.79 25.28
N GLU A 40 5.22 -13.79 26.62
CA GLU A 40 3.97 -13.97 27.38
C GLU A 40 3.12 -12.69 27.29
N VAL A 41 1.90 -12.81 26.74
CA VAL A 41 0.93 -11.71 26.71
C VAL A 41 0.04 -11.80 27.94
N LYS A 42 0.16 -10.84 28.85
CA LYS A 42 -0.79 -10.71 29.97
C LYS A 42 -2.15 -10.29 29.41
N SER A 43 -3.22 -11.04 29.68
CA SER A 43 -4.56 -10.84 29.07
C SER A 43 -5.11 -9.40 29.18
N GLY A 44 -4.74 -8.65 30.22
CA GLY A 44 -5.11 -7.23 30.36
C GLY A 44 -4.42 -6.29 29.35
N LYS A 45 -3.25 -6.66 28.83
CA LYS A 45 -2.45 -5.87 27.87
C LYS A 45 -2.90 -6.07 26.43
N LEU A 46 -3.41 -7.26 26.11
CA LEU A 46 -4.11 -7.51 24.83
C LEU A 46 -5.28 -6.52 24.66
N GLY A 47 -6.03 -6.24 25.73
CA GLY A 47 -7.11 -5.25 25.72
C GLY A 47 -6.63 -3.81 25.48
N LEU A 48 -5.40 -3.45 25.86
CA LEU A 48 -4.83 -2.13 25.54
C LEU A 48 -4.41 -2.05 24.07
N ALA A 49 -3.74 -3.09 23.56
CA ALA A 49 -3.34 -3.16 22.15
C ALA A 49 -4.56 -3.13 21.22
N THR A 50 -5.63 -3.88 21.51
CA THR A 50 -6.87 -3.81 20.72
C THR A 50 -7.49 -2.42 20.75
N LYS A 51 -7.52 -1.74 21.92
CA LYS A 51 -8.04 -0.37 22.01
C LYS A 51 -7.17 0.62 21.24
N ALA A 52 -5.85 0.48 21.28
CA ALA A 52 -4.93 1.30 20.51
C ALA A 52 -5.15 1.11 19.00
N GLN A 53 -5.34 -0.13 18.55
CA GLN A 53 -5.63 -0.44 17.15
C GLN A 53 -6.98 0.14 16.70
N LEU A 54 -8.01 0.06 17.54
CA LEU A 54 -9.32 0.66 17.25
C LEU A 54 -9.24 2.19 17.19
N ALA A 55 -8.51 2.81 18.13
CA ALA A 55 -8.25 4.24 18.13
C ALA A 55 -7.52 4.67 16.84
N LEU A 56 -6.46 3.94 16.47
CA LEU A 56 -5.71 4.15 15.23
C LEU A 56 -6.59 4.03 13.98
N ALA A 57 -7.43 3.00 13.92
CA ALA A 57 -8.37 2.80 12.80
C ALA A 57 -9.43 3.92 12.72
N SER A 58 -9.77 4.55 13.84
CA SER A 58 -10.64 5.73 13.90
C SER A 58 -9.90 7.06 13.68
N ASN A 59 -8.59 7.02 13.38
CA ASN A 59 -7.70 8.18 13.28
C ASN A 59 -7.60 9.01 14.58
N ASP A 60 -7.90 8.42 15.73
CA ASP A 60 -7.72 9.02 17.05
C ASP A 60 -6.30 8.73 17.55
N ILE A 61 -5.34 9.45 16.96
CA ILE A 61 -3.92 9.28 17.25
C ILE A 61 -3.58 9.67 18.70
N ALA A 62 -4.30 10.64 19.25
CA ALA A 62 -4.11 11.15 20.60
C ALA A 62 -4.37 10.07 21.67
N THR A 63 -5.34 9.18 21.46
CA THR A 63 -5.56 8.04 22.35
C THR A 63 -4.77 6.80 21.93
N ALA A 64 -4.51 6.59 20.64
CA ALA A 64 -3.81 5.40 20.15
C ALA A 64 -2.38 5.27 20.71
N ILE A 65 -1.59 6.34 20.67
CA ILE A 65 -0.19 6.34 21.14
C ILE A 65 -0.07 5.93 22.62
N PRO A 66 -0.71 6.62 23.59
CA PRO A 66 -0.52 6.27 25.00
C PRO A 66 -1.05 4.86 25.34
N LEU A 67 -2.04 4.35 24.61
CA LEU A 67 -2.50 2.97 24.76
C LEU A 67 -1.49 1.95 24.23
N ALA A 68 -0.90 2.21 23.06
CA ALA A 68 0.14 1.37 22.48
C ALA A 68 1.42 1.37 23.34
N GLU A 69 1.85 2.53 23.84
CA GLU A 69 2.99 2.63 24.77
C GLU A 69 2.76 1.79 26.03
N LYS A 70 1.58 1.88 26.66
CA LYS A 70 1.22 1.08 27.85
C LYS A 70 1.12 -0.43 27.57
N ALA A 71 0.81 -0.80 26.33
CA ALA A 71 0.83 -2.19 25.90
C ALA A 71 2.27 -2.71 25.82
N VAL A 72 3.17 -1.95 25.18
CA VAL A 72 4.61 -2.28 25.11
C VAL A 72 5.27 -2.29 26.49
N GLU A 73 4.95 -1.34 27.38
CA GLU A 73 5.43 -1.38 28.78
C GLU A 73 5.04 -2.67 29.50
N GLY A 74 3.84 -3.18 29.21
CA GLY A 74 3.31 -4.37 29.87
C GLY A 74 3.85 -5.69 29.32
N SER A 75 4.25 -5.69 28.05
CA SER A 75 4.79 -6.83 27.32
C SER A 75 5.90 -6.36 26.37
N PRO A 76 7.12 -6.07 26.89
CA PRO A 76 8.20 -5.48 26.10
C PRO A 76 8.77 -6.39 25.00
N GLN A 77 8.54 -7.71 25.12
CA GLN A 77 9.04 -8.74 24.22
C GLN A 77 7.98 -9.23 23.20
N ASP A 78 6.86 -8.51 23.04
CA ASP A 78 5.89 -8.80 21.99
C ASP A 78 6.18 -7.94 20.74
N ALA A 79 6.59 -8.60 19.66
CA ALA A 79 6.94 -7.89 18.42
C ALA A 79 5.72 -7.19 17.80
N GLY A 80 4.52 -7.75 17.94
CA GLY A 80 3.28 -7.20 17.43
C GLY A 80 2.88 -5.90 18.13
N PHE A 81 3.06 -5.81 19.45
CA PHE A 81 2.81 -4.57 20.19
C PHE A 81 3.78 -3.46 19.81
N ARG A 82 5.06 -3.81 19.57
CA ARG A 82 6.04 -2.85 19.06
C ARG A 82 5.73 -2.39 17.63
N ALA A 83 5.30 -3.30 16.77
CA ALA A 83 4.83 -2.95 15.43
C ALA A 83 3.59 -2.04 15.48
N LEU A 84 2.62 -2.31 16.38
CA LEU A 84 1.46 -1.45 16.60
C LEU A 84 1.87 -0.05 17.06
N LEU A 85 2.82 0.05 17.99
CA LEU A 85 3.37 1.34 18.43
C LEU A 85 4.02 2.10 17.25
N GLY A 86 4.80 1.40 16.41
CA GLY A 86 5.36 1.97 15.18
C GLY A 86 4.28 2.49 14.22
N ASN A 87 3.17 1.77 14.06
CA ASN A 87 2.03 2.22 13.26
C ASN A 87 1.38 3.49 13.85
N CYS A 88 1.24 3.58 15.17
CA CYS A 88 0.72 4.77 15.84
C CYS A 88 1.64 5.98 15.65
N TYR A 89 2.95 5.82 15.77
CA TYR A 89 3.91 6.89 15.51
C TYR A 89 3.95 7.32 14.05
N LEU A 90 3.92 6.36 13.12
CA LEU A 90 3.84 6.64 11.69
C LEU A 90 2.59 7.47 11.36
N ALA A 91 1.42 7.07 11.86
CA ALA A 91 0.18 7.82 11.67
C ALA A 91 0.21 9.23 12.29
N ALA A 92 1.03 9.42 13.33
CA ALA A 92 1.29 10.72 13.94
C ALA A 92 2.32 11.58 13.17
N GLY A 93 2.92 11.07 12.09
CA GLY A 93 4.02 11.72 11.38
C GLY A 93 5.36 11.73 12.13
N ARG A 94 5.47 10.95 13.22
CA ARG A 94 6.66 10.81 14.07
C ARG A 94 7.58 9.72 13.52
N PHE A 95 8.30 10.04 12.46
CA PHE A 95 9.09 9.06 11.72
C PHE A 95 10.26 8.47 12.52
N ALA A 96 10.97 9.25 13.33
CA ALA A 96 12.10 8.73 14.12
C ALA A 96 11.63 7.77 15.22
N SER A 97 10.51 8.09 15.88
CA SER A 97 9.86 7.21 16.85
C SER A 97 9.33 5.94 16.19
N ALA A 98 8.74 6.05 14.99
CA ALA A 98 8.27 4.90 14.23
C ALA A 98 9.42 3.98 13.81
N GLU A 99 10.56 4.54 13.36
CA GLU A 99 11.75 3.79 12.97
C GLU A 99 12.23 2.92 14.13
N ALA A 100 12.40 3.51 15.31
CA ALA A 100 12.86 2.80 16.49
C ALA A 100 11.88 1.68 16.90
N ALA A 101 10.56 1.94 16.90
CA ALA A 101 9.57 0.94 17.29
C ALA A 101 9.49 -0.25 16.31
N TYR A 102 9.62 0.01 15.00
CA TYR A 102 9.66 -1.05 14.00
C TYR A 102 10.96 -1.84 14.03
N ARG A 103 12.12 -1.18 14.24
CA ARG A 103 13.40 -1.87 14.42
C ARG A 103 13.34 -2.81 15.62
N ASP A 104 12.84 -2.34 16.75
CA ASP A 104 12.68 -3.18 17.94
C ASP A 104 11.77 -4.39 17.68
N SER A 105 10.69 -4.20 16.91
CA SER A 105 9.81 -5.29 16.50
C SER A 105 10.54 -6.35 15.65
N LEU A 106 11.36 -5.90 14.68
CA LEU A 106 12.13 -6.80 13.81
C LEU A 106 13.30 -7.48 14.53
N THR A 107 13.84 -6.88 15.60
CA THR A 107 14.82 -7.55 16.48
C THR A 107 14.21 -8.73 17.22
N ILE A 108 12.93 -8.64 17.63
CA ILE A 108 12.22 -9.73 18.30
C ILE A 108 11.75 -10.78 17.29
N TYR A 109 11.17 -10.34 16.17
CA TYR A 109 10.67 -11.23 15.13
C TYR A 109 10.94 -10.63 13.73
N ALA A 110 11.96 -11.16 13.05
CA ALA A 110 12.45 -10.61 11.79
C ALA A 110 11.52 -10.82 10.59
N ASN A 111 10.70 -11.88 10.59
CA ASN A 111 9.87 -12.26 9.44
C ASN A 111 8.50 -11.54 9.44
N GLN A 112 8.53 -10.21 9.34
CA GLN A 112 7.31 -9.38 9.29
C GLN A 112 7.30 -8.50 8.02
N PRO A 113 6.81 -9.01 6.87
CA PRO A 113 6.87 -8.29 5.60
C PRO A 113 6.24 -6.89 5.66
N GLN A 114 5.12 -6.77 6.38
CA GLN A 114 4.43 -5.51 6.60
C GLN A 114 5.28 -4.49 7.38
N VAL A 115 6.04 -4.95 8.36
CA VAL A 115 6.91 -4.10 9.19
C VAL A 115 8.18 -3.73 8.42
N ILE A 116 8.75 -4.66 7.65
CA ILE A 116 9.90 -4.39 6.76
C ILE A 116 9.56 -3.25 5.80
N LEU A 117 8.43 -3.34 5.09
CA LEU A 117 8.04 -2.28 4.15
C LEU A 117 7.78 -0.96 4.88
N LYS A 118 7.04 -0.98 6.00
CA LYS A 118 6.73 0.25 6.76
C LYS A 118 7.99 0.90 7.32
N LEU A 119 8.97 0.13 7.78
CA LEU A 119 10.27 0.63 8.22
C LEU A 119 11.05 1.24 7.05
N ALA A 120 11.07 0.61 5.88
CA ALA A 120 11.71 1.17 4.69
C ALA A 120 11.08 2.52 4.30
N LEU A 121 9.75 2.64 4.31
CA LEU A 121 9.05 3.91 4.05
C LEU A 121 9.36 4.99 5.08
N VAL A 122 9.48 4.60 6.35
CA VAL A 122 9.93 5.51 7.43
C VAL A 122 11.37 5.96 7.20
N GLN A 123 12.28 5.07 6.84
CA GLN A 123 13.67 5.40 6.53
C GLN A 123 13.78 6.35 5.33
N ILE A 124 13.02 6.11 4.26
CA ILE A 124 12.91 7.04 3.12
C ILE A 124 12.40 8.41 3.60
N SER A 125 11.40 8.44 4.47
CA SER A 125 10.86 9.70 5.02
C SER A 125 11.87 10.47 5.86
N LEU A 126 12.85 9.78 6.44
CA LEU A 126 13.97 10.35 7.18
C LEU A 126 15.18 10.68 6.30
N GLY A 127 15.12 10.41 4.99
CA GLY A 127 16.23 10.58 4.05
C GLY A 127 17.29 9.46 4.09
N LYS A 128 17.04 8.38 4.82
CA LYS A 128 17.92 7.21 4.95
C LYS A 128 17.68 6.22 3.82
N ASN A 129 17.91 6.67 2.58
CA ASN A 129 17.56 5.92 1.39
C ASN A 129 18.39 4.65 1.21
N GLU A 130 19.68 4.67 1.56
CA GLU A 130 20.53 3.46 1.49
C GLU A 130 20.09 2.39 2.48
N ASP A 131 19.80 2.76 3.73
CA ASP A 131 19.27 1.84 4.74
C ASP A 131 17.96 1.19 4.27
N ALA A 132 17.06 1.99 3.69
CA ALA A 132 15.79 1.51 3.15
C ALA A 132 16.01 0.52 2.00
N LYS A 133 16.91 0.81 1.06
CA LYS A 133 17.23 -0.10 -0.05
C LYS A 133 17.83 -1.41 0.45
N GLN A 134 18.73 -1.36 1.43
CA GLN A 134 19.32 -2.56 2.03
C GLN A 134 18.25 -3.41 2.74
N LEU A 135 17.33 -2.78 3.47
CA LEU A 135 16.23 -3.45 4.14
C LEU A 135 15.25 -4.10 3.15
N LEU A 136 14.93 -3.42 2.05
CA LEU A 136 14.08 -3.95 0.98
C LEU A 136 14.73 -5.15 0.28
N ALA A 137 16.05 -5.10 0.05
CA ALA A 137 16.80 -6.22 -0.52
C ALA A 137 16.76 -7.45 0.38
N GLN A 138 16.92 -7.27 1.71
CA GLN A 138 16.79 -8.36 2.68
C GLN A 138 15.37 -8.96 2.71
N GLY A 139 14.35 -8.15 2.42
CA GLY A 139 12.95 -8.57 2.38
C GLY A 139 12.43 -9.03 1.01
N GLN A 140 13.24 -9.05 -0.05
CA GLN A 140 12.76 -9.20 -1.44
C GLN A 140 11.96 -10.49 -1.70
N GLY A 141 12.26 -11.58 -1.00
CA GLY A 141 11.52 -12.85 -1.09
C GLY A 141 10.23 -12.91 -0.26
N LEU A 142 9.99 -11.91 0.60
CA LEU A 142 8.85 -11.83 1.51
C LEU A 142 7.82 -10.77 1.11
N LEU A 143 8.25 -9.77 0.32
CA LEU A 143 7.46 -8.60 -0.06
C LEU A 143 6.81 -8.77 -1.44
N ASP A 144 5.64 -8.16 -1.62
CA ASP A 144 5.01 -8.04 -2.95
C ASP A 144 5.94 -7.25 -3.89
N PRO A 145 6.27 -7.76 -5.09
CA PRO A 145 7.19 -7.08 -6.02
C PRO A 145 6.74 -5.65 -6.37
N SER A 146 5.43 -5.42 -6.45
CA SER A 146 4.88 -4.10 -6.76
C SER A 146 4.97 -3.12 -5.59
N ASP A 147 4.95 -3.61 -4.35
CA ASP A 147 5.20 -2.78 -3.16
C ASP A 147 6.70 -2.46 -3.01
N THR A 148 7.57 -3.46 -3.20
CA THR A 148 9.02 -3.27 -3.19
C THR A 148 9.47 -2.30 -4.27
N GLY A 149 8.97 -2.46 -5.50
CA GLY A 149 9.33 -1.58 -6.61
C GLY A 149 8.90 -0.13 -6.36
N LEU A 150 7.71 0.10 -5.82
CA LEU A 150 7.26 1.44 -5.45
C LEU A 150 8.15 2.05 -4.35
N ALA A 151 8.55 1.25 -3.36
CA ALA A 151 9.44 1.71 -2.29
C ALA A 151 10.85 2.05 -2.81
N LEU A 152 11.40 1.26 -3.75
CA LEU A 152 12.67 1.57 -4.42
C LEU A 152 12.60 2.89 -5.21
N ALA A 153 11.49 3.12 -5.93
CA ALA A 153 11.30 4.35 -6.67
C ALA A 153 11.30 5.58 -5.74
N LEU A 154 10.63 5.47 -4.59
CA LEU A 154 10.62 6.51 -3.54
C LEU A 154 11.98 6.68 -2.84
N ALA A 155 12.78 5.61 -2.74
CA ALA A 155 14.15 5.66 -2.21
C ALA A 155 15.16 6.29 -3.18
N GLY A 156 14.71 6.80 -4.32
CA GLY A 156 15.58 7.40 -5.34
C GLY A 156 16.25 6.39 -6.27
N ASP A 157 15.73 5.16 -6.35
CA ASP A 157 16.22 4.12 -7.26
C ASP A 157 15.13 3.70 -8.26
N PRO A 158 14.75 4.60 -9.19
CA PRO A 158 13.68 4.34 -10.13
C PRO A 158 14.06 3.30 -11.19
N GLN A 159 15.35 3.06 -11.46
CA GLN A 159 15.77 2.06 -12.45
C GLN A 159 15.55 0.63 -11.96
N ASN A 160 15.98 0.32 -10.72
CA ASN A 160 15.69 -0.99 -10.13
C ASN A 160 14.18 -1.15 -9.85
N ALA A 161 13.48 -0.06 -9.53
CA ALA A 161 12.02 -0.09 -9.42
C ALA A 161 11.35 -0.49 -10.74
N ILE A 162 11.74 0.10 -11.88
CA ILE A 162 11.21 -0.23 -13.20
C ILE A 162 11.50 -1.69 -13.53
N ALA A 163 12.75 -2.15 -13.34
CA ALA A 163 13.15 -3.53 -13.60
C ALA A 163 12.29 -4.55 -12.83
N LEU A 164 11.87 -4.21 -11.60
CA LEU A 164 11.00 -5.05 -10.78
C LEU A 164 9.51 -4.92 -11.15
N LEU A 165 9.06 -3.69 -11.47
CA LEU A 165 7.65 -3.38 -11.74
C LEU A 165 7.18 -3.77 -13.14
N GLU A 166 8.05 -3.75 -14.14
CA GLU A 166 7.71 -4.15 -15.51
C GLU A 166 7.16 -5.59 -15.62
N PRO A 167 7.87 -6.63 -15.14
CA PRO A 167 7.32 -7.99 -15.17
C PRO A 167 6.08 -8.10 -14.27
N ALA A 168 6.04 -7.41 -13.12
CA ALA A 168 4.88 -7.43 -12.22
C ALA A 168 3.62 -6.80 -12.84
N ALA A 169 3.78 -5.76 -13.67
CA ALA A 169 2.69 -5.09 -14.38
C ALA A 169 2.20 -5.87 -15.62
N ARG A 170 3.04 -6.77 -16.17
CA ARG A 170 2.72 -7.64 -17.32
C ARG A 170 2.24 -9.05 -16.90
N ALA A 171 2.40 -9.42 -15.64
CA ALA A 171 2.03 -10.73 -15.12
C ALA A 171 0.53 -11.04 -15.28
N VAL A 172 0.21 -12.33 -15.42
CA VAL A 172 -1.20 -12.79 -15.46
C VAL A 172 -1.87 -12.44 -14.13
N GLY A 173 -2.95 -11.66 -14.19
CA GLY A 173 -3.63 -11.15 -12.99
C GLY A 173 -3.14 -9.78 -12.50
N ALA A 174 -2.22 -9.13 -13.21
CA ALA A 174 -1.79 -7.77 -12.89
C ALA A 174 -2.97 -6.78 -12.86
N ASP A 175 -3.11 -6.09 -11.73
CA ASP A 175 -4.17 -5.12 -11.50
C ASP A 175 -3.74 -3.70 -11.91
N SER A 176 -4.63 -2.74 -11.74
CA SER A 176 -4.31 -1.34 -12.02
C SER A 176 -3.24 -0.80 -11.05
N ARG A 177 -3.13 -1.33 -9.83
CA ARG A 177 -2.13 -0.87 -8.85
C ARG A 177 -0.71 -1.10 -9.38
N SER A 178 -0.37 -2.30 -9.83
CA SER A 178 0.99 -2.57 -10.33
C SER A 178 1.36 -1.73 -11.55
N ARG A 179 0.40 -1.49 -12.46
CA ARG A 179 0.59 -0.57 -13.60
C ARG A 179 0.74 0.88 -13.16
N GLN A 180 -0.06 1.38 -12.22
CA GLN A 180 0.07 2.75 -11.72
C GLN A 180 1.38 2.94 -10.94
N ASN A 181 1.85 1.93 -10.20
CA ASN A 181 3.15 1.95 -9.53
C ASN A 181 4.30 1.99 -10.56
N LEU A 182 4.23 1.19 -11.64
CA LEU A 182 5.19 1.24 -12.76
C LEU A 182 5.19 2.63 -13.43
N ALA A 183 4.01 3.19 -13.70
CA ALA A 183 3.88 4.50 -14.30
C ALA A 183 4.51 5.60 -13.42
N LEU A 184 4.35 5.52 -12.10
CA LEU A 184 5.01 6.44 -11.17
C LEU A 184 6.53 6.22 -11.13
N ALA A 185 7.01 4.98 -11.20
CA ALA A 185 8.45 4.71 -11.27
C ALA A 185 9.09 5.32 -12.52
N TYR A 186 8.43 5.23 -13.68
CA TYR A 186 8.83 5.95 -14.89
C TYR A 186 8.84 7.47 -14.70
N ALA A 187 7.83 8.03 -14.00
CA ALA A 187 7.80 9.46 -13.70
C ALA A 187 8.98 9.89 -12.80
N PHE A 188 9.36 9.09 -11.81
CA PHE A 188 10.55 9.33 -10.98
C PHE A 188 11.87 9.13 -11.74
N ALA A 189 11.91 8.27 -12.76
CA ALA A 189 13.03 8.17 -13.69
C ALA A 189 13.12 9.37 -14.66
N GLY A 190 12.10 10.23 -14.71
CA GLY A 190 11.98 11.32 -15.68
C GLY A 190 11.47 10.89 -17.06
N ASP A 191 11.10 9.62 -17.23
CA ASP A 191 10.48 9.11 -18.47
C ASP A 191 8.96 9.38 -18.46
N TRP A 192 8.63 10.65 -18.72
CA TRP A 192 7.23 11.10 -18.76
C TRP A 192 6.42 10.46 -19.89
N THR A 193 7.10 9.98 -20.94
CA THR A 193 6.46 9.31 -22.07
C THR A 193 5.95 7.95 -21.65
N GLN A 194 6.81 7.12 -21.04
CA GLN A 194 6.39 5.81 -20.53
C GLN A 194 5.43 5.94 -19.35
N ALA A 195 5.67 6.91 -18.45
CA ALA A 195 4.75 7.20 -17.35
C ALA A 195 3.32 7.46 -17.85
N ARG A 196 3.18 8.31 -18.88
CA ARG A 196 1.89 8.60 -19.52
C ARG A 196 1.30 7.37 -20.22
N ASN A 197 2.10 6.62 -20.98
CA ASN A 197 1.63 5.46 -21.72
C ASN A 197 1.09 4.36 -20.81
N VAL A 198 1.79 4.07 -19.70
CA VAL A 198 1.34 3.08 -18.73
C VAL A 198 0.13 3.61 -17.95
N ALA A 199 0.14 4.88 -17.52
CA ALA A 199 -0.98 5.47 -16.80
C ALA A 199 -2.28 5.48 -17.62
N ALA A 200 -2.20 5.75 -18.92
CA ALA A 200 -3.35 5.80 -19.84
C ALA A 200 -4.14 4.48 -19.94
N GLN A 201 -3.56 3.36 -19.51
CA GLN A 201 -4.23 2.06 -19.50
C GLN A 201 -5.36 1.99 -18.45
N ASP A 202 -5.23 2.75 -17.35
CA ASP A 202 -6.20 2.74 -16.26
C ASP A 202 -6.80 4.14 -15.96
N VAL A 203 -6.20 5.21 -16.50
CA VAL A 203 -6.64 6.60 -16.30
C VAL A 203 -7.35 7.10 -17.56
N PRO A 204 -8.61 7.56 -17.46
CA PRO A 204 -9.33 8.17 -18.58
C PRO A 204 -8.57 9.35 -19.20
N ALA A 205 -8.67 9.52 -20.53
CA ALA A 205 -7.93 10.54 -21.26
C ALA A 205 -8.18 11.97 -20.74
N ASP A 206 -9.39 12.27 -20.24
CA ASP A 206 -9.75 13.58 -19.66
C ASP A 206 -9.08 13.85 -18.29
N GLN A 207 -8.52 12.82 -17.66
CA GLN A 207 -7.88 12.89 -16.34
C GLN A 207 -6.37 12.65 -16.39
N LEU A 208 -5.85 12.15 -17.51
CA LEU A 208 -4.46 11.75 -17.67
C LEU A 208 -3.49 12.93 -17.48
N ASP A 209 -3.78 14.08 -18.08
CA ASP A 209 -2.92 15.27 -17.93
C ASP A 209 -2.84 15.72 -16.47
N ALA A 210 -3.98 15.78 -15.78
CA ALA A 210 -4.03 16.15 -14.37
C ALA A 210 -3.27 15.15 -13.48
N ARG A 211 -3.31 13.86 -13.82
CA ARG A 211 -2.56 12.81 -13.14
C ARG A 211 -1.05 12.99 -13.32
N ILE A 212 -0.57 13.22 -14.55
CA ILE A 212 0.85 13.44 -14.83
C ILE A 212 1.36 14.72 -14.15
N GLN A 213 0.57 15.80 -14.14
CA GLN A 213 0.89 17.02 -13.41
C GLN A 213 1.06 16.79 -11.90
N GLN A 214 0.20 15.96 -11.29
CA GLN A 214 0.36 15.59 -9.89
C GLN A 214 1.66 14.84 -9.62
N TRP A 215 2.07 13.93 -10.50
CA TRP A 215 3.33 13.20 -10.37
C TRP A 215 4.55 14.08 -10.63
N MET A 216 4.48 15.09 -11.50
CA MET A 216 5.56 16.08 -11.66
C MET A 216 5.82 16.88 -10.39
N VAL A 217 4.76 17.26 -9.66
CA VAL A 217 4.90 17.90 -8.35
C VAL A 217 5.50 16.93 -7.34
N LEU A 218 5.00 15.69 -7.31
CA LEU A 218 5.50 14.65 -6.39
C LEU A 218 6.97 14.30 -6.64
N ALA A 219 7.44 14.31 -7.90
CA ALA A 219 8.82 14.01 -8.27
C ALA A 219 9.83 15.07 -7.81
N LYS A 220 9.38 16.22 -7.30
CA LYS A 220 10.23 17.31 -6.78
C LYS A 220 9.91 17.60 -5.31
N PRO A 221 10.28 16.72 -4.37
CA PRO A 221 10.05 16.94 -2.95
C PRO A 221 10.87 18.13 -2.43
N ALA A 222 10.30 18.91 -1.50
CA ALA A 222 11.05 19.92 -0.76
C ALA A 222 11.76 19.31 0.46
N ARG A 223 11.20 18.23 1.02
CA ARG A 223 11.73 17.44 2.13
C ARG A 223 11.68 15.95 1.81
N ALA A 224 12.59 15.17 2.40
CA ALA A 224 12.63 13.72 2.23
C ALA A 224 11.29 13.01 2.51
N SER A 225 10.52 13.52 3.48
CA SER A 225 9.22 12.94 3.85
C SER A 225 8.09 13.27 2.89
N ASP A 226 8.19 14.29 2.03
CA ASP A 226 7.04 14.81 1.28
C ASP A 226 6.40 13.76 0.37
N GLN A 227 7.22 12.96 -0.33
CA GLN A 227 6.73 11.94 -1.26
C GLN A 227 5.98 10.83 -0.55
N VAL A 228 6.60 10.26 0.49
CA VAL A 228 6.02 9.18 1.28
C VAL A 228 4.77 9.68 1.99
N ALA A 229 4.84 10.86 2.64
CA ALA A 229 3.74 11.51 3.33
C ALA A 229 2.53 11.76 2.43
N ALA A 230 2.75 12.31 1.23
CA ALA A 230 1.69 12.55 0.25
C ALA A 230 1.02 11.25 -0.21
N LEU A 231 1.82 10.19 -0.39
CA LEU A 231 1.31 8.90 -0.84
C LEU A 231 0.48 8.21 0.24
N ILE A 232 0.98 8.16 1.49
CA ILE A 232 0.30 7.46 2.61
C ILE A 232 -0.75 8.34 3.31
N GLY A 233 -0.77 9.65 3.04
CA GLY A 233 -1.75 10.59 3.58
C GLY A 233 -1.47 11.02 5.02
N ILE A 234 -0.20 11.15 5.40
CA ILE A 234 0.24 11.52 6.75
C ILE A 234 0.87 12.91 6.72
N GLN A 235 0.66 13.70 7.77
CA GLN A 235 1.33 14.99 7.93
C GLN A 235 2.59 14.82 8.80
N PRO A 236 3.81 15.07 8.28
CA PRO A 236 5.03 15.05 9.08
C PRO A 236 4.98 16.05 10.23
N VAL A 237 5.46 15.67 11.41
CA VAL A 237 5.66 16.62 12.52
C VAL A 237 7.02 17.31 12.37
N ALA A 238 7.10 18.60 12.73
CA ALA A 238 8.33 19.37 12.64
C ALA A 238 9.38 18.98 13.70
N GLY A 239 8.97 18.33 14.78
CA GLY A 239 9.86 17.83 15.83
C GLY A 239 9.32 16.52 16.40
N ASP A 240 10.08 15.44 16.20
CA ASP A 240 9.78 14.15 16.80
C ASP A 240 10.63 13.98 18.07
N PRO A 241 10.02 13.90 19.27
CA PRO A 241 10.78 13.78 20.52
C PRO A 241 11.46 12.40 20.69
N GLY A 242 11.22 11.46 19.76
CA GLY A 242 11.70 10.08 19.88
C GLY A 242 10.84 9.25 20.84
N GLN A 243 11.17 7.96 20.95
CA GLN A 243 10.45 7.08 21.88
C GLN A 243 10.71 7.48 23.33
N PRO A 244 9.71 7.37 24.23
CA PRO A 244 9.92 7.56 25.66
C PRO A 244 11.04 6.66 26.18
N VAL A 245 11.98 7.23 26.94
CA VAL A 245 13.16 6.53 27.48
C VAL A 245 12.79 5.25 28.24
N ARG A 246 11.66 5.26 28.96
CA ARG A 246 11.14 4.07 29.67
C ARG A 246 10.88 2.86 28.78
N LEU A 247 10.55 3.06 27.50
CA LEU A 247 10.34 1.96 26.55
C LEU A 247 11.67 1.44 25.98
N ALA A 248 12.68 2.31 25.89
CA ALA A 248 14.02 1.94 25.43
C ALA A 248 14.79 1.16 26.48
N LEU A 249 14.70 1.53 27.77
CA LEU A 249 15.42 0.85 28.87
C LEU A 249 14.91 -0.57 29.14
N ASN A 250 13.64 -0.86 28.84
CA ASN A 250 13.05 -2.20 29.01
C ASN A 250 13.59 -3.24 27.99
N GLN A 251 14.51 -2.86 27.10
CA GLN A 251 15.30 -3.80 26.30
C GLN A 251 16.32 -4.56 27.17
N GLY A 252 16.61 -4.06 28.37
CA GLY A 252 17.74 -4.45 29.21
C GLY A 252 17.50 -5.49 30.32
N GLU A 253 16.34 -6.11 30.50
CA GLU A 253 16.26 -7.29 31.39
C GLU A 253 16.99 -8.52 30.80
N ALA A 254 17.29 -8.50 29.49
CA ALA A 254 18.22 -9.43 28.86
C ALA A 254 19.70 -9.04 29.06
N VAL A 255 19.99 -7.79 29.45
CA VAL A 255 21.27 -7.45 30.07
C VAL A 255 21.13 -7.89 31.51
N ARG A 256 21.38 -9.19 31.75
CA ARG A 256 21.74 -9.67 33.08
C ARG A 256 22.71 -8.63 33.62
N GLN A 257 22.35 -7.98 34.73
CA GLN A 257 23.35 -7.37 35.58
C GLN A 257 24.46 -8.41 35.66
N ALA A 258 25.62 -8.10 35.09
CA ALA A 258 26.82 -8.83 35.43
C ALA A 258 26.90 -8.59 36.93
N ALA A 259 26.38 -9.54 37.71
CA ALA A 259 26.65 -9.62 39.11
C ALA A 259 28.16 -9.65 39.14
N ALA A 260 28.76 -8.54 39.58
CA ALA A 260 30.17 -8.50 39.88
C ALA A 260 30.37 -9.63 40.88
N GLU A 261 30.92 -10.75 40.39
CA GLU A 261 31.38 -11.82 41.23
C GLU A 261 32.37 -11.16 42.19
N PRO A 262 32.20 -11.28 43.51
CA PRO A 262 33.10 -10.64 44.45
C PRO A 262 34.49 -11.21 44.17
N ALA A 263 35.41 -10.31 43.80
CA ALA A 263 36.80 -10.67 43.58
C ALA A 263 37.30 -11.47 44.80
N PRO A 264 37.86 -12.68 44.62
CA PRO A 264 38.43 -13.41 45.73
C PRO A 264 39.53 -12.56 46.36
N ALA A 265 39.49 -12.46 47.68
CA ALA A 265 40.49 -11.74 48.47
C ALA A 265 41.89 -12.26 48.13
N PRO A 266 42.91 -11.39 48.02
CA PRO A 266 44.25 -11.80 47.62
C PRO A 266 44.85 -12.70 48.70
N ALA A 267 45.08 -13.97 48.35
CA ALA A 267 45.94 -14.85 49.12
C ALA A 267 47.37 -14.35 48.98
N THR A 268 47.94 -13.96 50.10
CA THR A 268 49.33 -13.53 50.20
C THR A 268 50.21 -14.78 50.18
N GLU A 269 50.85 -15.08 49.05
CA GLU A 269 52.02 -15.95 49.03
C GLU A 269 53.23 -15.18 48.50
N LEU A 270 54.11 -14.83 49.44
CA LEU A 270 55.46 -14.38 49.18
C LEU A 270 56.27 -15.54 48.59
N SER A 271 56.86 -15.36 47.41
CA SER A 271 58.21 -15.88 47.13
C SER A 271 58.87 -15.22 45.92
N ALA A 272 59.95 -14.51 46.27
CA ALA A 272 61.23 -14.34 45.57
C ALA A 272 61.27 -13.94 44.09
N VAL A 273 61.86 -12.76 43.91
CA VAL A 273 62.37 -12.14 42.69
C VAL A 273 63.41 -13.02 41.99
N ALA A 274 63.28 -13.16 40.67
CA ALA A 274 64.42 -13.34 39.77
C ALA A 274 64.21 -12.42 38.56
N VAL A 275 65.01 -11.34 38.51
CA VAL A 275 65.13 -10.46 37.35
C VAL A 275 65.94 -11.21 36.30
N VAL A 276 65.39 -11.39 35.11
CA VAL A 276 66.19 -11.60 33.90
C VAL A 276 65.65 -10.72 32.79
N ASP A 277 66.61 -10.03 32.19
CA ASP A 277 66.56 -8.93 31.25
C ASP A 277 66.00 -9.32 29.86
N LEU A 278 65.51 -8.31 29.15
CA LEU A 278 64.94 -8.40 27.80
C LEU A 278 65.98 -8.82 26.75
N PRO A 279 65.53 -9.44 25.64
CA PRO A 279 65.97 -8.93 24.33
C PRO A 279 64.79 -8.62 23.38
N PRO A 280 64.90 -7.59 22.51
CA PRO A 280 63.79 -7.10 21.72
C PRO A 280 63.73 -7.65 20.28
N ALA A 281 62.51 -7.50 19.73
CA ALA A 281 62.15 -7.26 18.33
C ALA A 281 62.45 -8.32 17.25
N ALA A 282 61.36 -8.80 16.63
CA ALA A 282 61.36 -9.20 15.22
C ALA A 282 59.99 -8.87 14.60
N GLU A 283 59.94 -7.80 13.80
CA GLU A 283 59.10 -7.68 12.61
C GLU A 283 60.03 -7.77 11.38
N PRO A 284 59.53 -7.79 10.13
CA PRO A 284 58.52 -8.66 9.53
C PRO A 284 59.14 -9.40 8.31
N THR A 285 58.48 -10.43 7.77
CA THR A 285 58.86 -10.99 6.45
C THR A 285 57.70 -10.97 5.46
N PRO A 286 58.00 -10.82 4.16
CA PRO A 286 57.16 -10.06 3.24
C PRO A 286 56.11 -10.91 2.52
N PHE A 287 55.09 -10.21 2.05
CA PHE A 287 54.14 -10.67 1.03
C PHE A 287 54.86 -11.33 -0.15
N ALA A 288 54.47 -12.57 -0.46
CA ALA A 288 54.82 -13.22 -1.72
C ALA A 288 54.01 -12.57 -2.86
N GLU A 289 54.71 -12.25 -3.95
CA GLU A 289 54.18 -11.76 -5.22
C GLU A 289 53.25 -12.79 -5.89
N PRO A 290 52.21 -12.36 -6.62
CA PRO A 290 51.55 -13.20 -7.62
C PRO A 290 52.10 -12.92 -9.02
N THR A 291 52.52 -13.97 -9.73
CA THR A 291 52.65 -14.00 -11.20
C THR A 291 52.17 -15.36 -11.72
N PRO A 292 51.78 -15.51 -13.00
CA PRO A 292 51.14 -14.56 -13.91
C PRO A 292 49.81 -15.11 -14.50
N ALA A 293 49.21 -14.26 -15.34
CA ALA A 293 47.99 -14.43 -16.11
C ALA A 293 47.79 -15.80 -16.79
N ILE A 294 46.55 -16.29 -16.72
CA ILE A 294 46.01 -17.32 -17.61
C ILE A 294 45.33 -16.59 -18.78
N GLU A 295 45.81 -16.87 -19.99
CA GLU A 295 45.22 -16.44 -21.26
C GLU A 295 43.79 -16.98 -21.43
N PRO A 296 42.85 -16.20 -22.00
CA PRO A 296 41.55 -16.72 -22.35
C PRO A 296 41.66 -17.63 -23.57
N ALA A 297 41.29 -18.89 -23.39
CA ALA A 297 41.10 -19.85 -24.46
C ALA A 297 40.09 -19.31 -25.49
N VAL A 298 40.55 -19.27 -26.74
CA VAL A 298 39.80 -18.93 -27.95
C VAL A 298 38.63 -19.90 -28.09
N VAL A 299 37.41 -19.40 -27.93
CA VAL A 299 36.21 -20.13 -28.31
C VAL A 299 36.06 -20.03 -29.81
N ALA A 300 36.11 -21.19 -30.46
CA ALA A 300 35.95 -21.34 -31.89
C ALA A 300 34.64 -20.72 -32.38
N ALA A 301 34.75 -20.02 -33.51
CA ALA A 301 33.64 -19.44 -34.25
C ALA A 301 32.58 -20.50 -34.58
N ALA A 302 31.36 -20.30 -34.06
CA ALA A 302 30.19 -20.98 -34.57
C ALA A 302 29.77 -20.28 -35.88
N GLU A 303 29.68 -21.07 -36.94
CA GLU A 303 29.21 -20.67 -38.27
C GLU A 303 27.81 -20.01 -38.20
N PRO A 304 27.52 -19.01 -39.05
CA PRO A 304 26.22 -18.37 -39.08
C PRO A 304 25.17 -19.34 -39.63
N VAL A 305 24.23 -19.75 -38.78
CA VAL A 305 23.02 -20.45 -39.21
C VAL A 305 22.21 -19.51 -40.11
N ALA A 306 22.08 -19.90 -41.37
CA ALA A 306 21.31 -19.20 -42.38
C ALA A 306 19.84 -19.03 -41.95
N VAL A 307 19.39 -17.78 -41.94
CA VAL A 307 17.97 -17.41 -41.80
C VAL A 307 17.25 -17.83 -43.09
N PRO A 308 16.22 -18.69 -43.04
CA PRO A 308 15.42 -18.95 -44.23
C PRO A 308 14.58 -17.71 -44.57
N ALA A 309 14.67 -17.27 -45.82
CA ALA A 309 13.93 -16.14 -46.37
C ALA A 309 12.40 -16.30 -46.21
N PRO A 310 11.65 -15.19 -46.02
CA PRO A 310 10.20 -15.25 -46.00
C PRO A 310 9.67 -15.64 -47.39
N ARG A 311 8.81 -16.66 -47.43
CA ARG A 311 8.04 -17.05 -48.62
C ARG A 311 7.13 -15.90 -49.07
N PRO A 312 6.92 -15.71 -50.39
CA PRO A 312 5.95 -14.75 -50.90
C PRO A 312 4.55 -15.06 -50.37
N ALA A 313 3.78 -14.02 -50.06
CA ALA A 313 2.39 -14.11 -49.70
C ALA A 313 1.59 -14.85 -50.79
N GLU A 314 0.99 -15.98 -50.45
CA GLU A 314 -0.10 -16.54 -51.23
C GLU A 314 -1.31 -15.62 -51.10
N THR A 315 -1.66 -14.99 -52.21
CA THR A 315 -2.92 -14.31 -52.45
C THR A 315 -4.05 -15.31 -52.27
N ILE A 316 -4.80 -15.21 -51.17
CA ILE A 316 -6.11 -15.85 -51.08
C ILE A 316 -7.08 -14.99 -51.89
N GLU A 317 -7.35 -15.41 -53.12
CA GLU A 317 -8.50 -14.93 -53.89
C GLU A 317 -9.78 -15.23 -53.09
N ALA A 318 -10.43 -14.16 -52.63
CA ALA A 318 -11.78 -14.24 -52.10
C ALA A 318 -12.73 -14.65 -53.22
N SER A 319 -13.09 -15.94 -53.26
CA SER A 319 -14.18 -16.44 -54.09
C SER A 319 -15.49 -15.73 -53.71
N ALA A 320 -15.94 -14.85 -54.60
CA ALA A 320 -17.24 -14.20 -54.54
C ALA A 320 -18.33 -15.24 -54.84
N SER A 321 -19.09 -15.64 -53.82
CA SER A 321 -20.38 -16.30 -54.02
C SER A 321 -21.47 -15.24 -54.25
N PRO A 322 -22.36 -15.40 -55.24
CA PRO A 322 -23.29 -14.36 -55.63
C PRO A 322 -24.44 -14.22 -54.63
N ILE A 323 -24.58 -13.02 -54.07
CA ILE A 323 -25.75 -12.62 -53.28
C ILE A 323 -26.95 -12.57 -54.22
N ARG A 324 -27.93 -13.45 -53.99
CA ARG A 324 -29.24 -13.42 -54.65
C ARG A 324 -29.95 -12.11 -54.32
N LYS A 325 -30.33 -11.36 -55.36
CA LYS A 325 -31.16 -10.16 -55.27
C LYS A 325 -32.52 -10.49 -54.64
N ALA A 326 -32.79 -9.98 -53.45
CA ALA A 326 -34.13 -9.91 -52.89
C ALA A 326 -34.85 -8.66 -53.45
N ARG A 327 -36.07 -8.86 -53.94
CA ARG A 327 -36.95 -7.83 -54.53
C ARG A 327 -37.33 -6.76 -53.49
N PRO A 328 -37.53 -5.50 -53.92
CA PRO A 328 -38.09 -4.47 -53.05
C PRO A 328 -39.61 -4.65 -53.00
N ALA A 329 -40.14 -4.94 -51.82
CA ALA A 329 -41.55 -4.76 -51.54
C ALA A 329 -41.68 -4.22 -50.12
N PHE A 330 -42.49 -3.16 -50.02
CA PHE A 330 -43.05 -2.47 -48.85
C PHE A 330 -42.68 -0.99 -48.82
N SER A 331 -43.39 -0.24 -49.66
CA SER A 331 -43.66 1.18 -49.45
C SER A 331 -44.45 1.35 -48.15
N PRO A 332 -44.10 2.30 -47.27
CA PRO A 332 -44.97 2.64 -46.15
C PRO A 332 -46.16 3.43 -46.70
N ALA A 333 -47.35 2.86 -46.58
CA ALA A 333 -48.59 3.59 -46.74
C ALA A 333 -48.64 4.73 -45.71
N ALA A 334 -48.88 5.95 -46.18
CA ALA A 334 -49.04 7.13 -45.34
C ALA A 334 -50.31 6.99 -44.50
N VAL A 335 -50.14 6.64 -43.22
CA VAL A 335 -51.19 6.84 -42.21
C VAL A 335 -51.23 8.32 -41.89
N ARG A 336 -52.25 9.03 -42.40
CA ARG A 336 -52.57 10.38 -41.96
C ARG A 336 -53.17 10.32 -40.55
N LEU A 337 -52.35 10.65 -39.55
CA LEU A 337 -52.82 10.99 -38.22
C LEU A 337 -53.37 12.43 -38.25
N SER A 338 -54.67 12.56 -38.54
CA SER A 338 -55.42 13.76 -38.21
C SER A 338 -55.62 13.80 -36.70
N GLY A 339 -54.77 14.57 -36.02
CA GLY A 339 -54.86 14.83 -34.60
C GLY A 339 -53.73 15.74 -34.19
N SER A 340 -54.04 16.97 -33.84
CA SER A 340 -53.12 17.98 -33.33
C SER A 340 -52.31 17.42 -32.15
N ALA A 341 -51.10 16.95 -32.44
CA ALA A 341 -50.15 16.51 -31.43
C ALA A 341 -49.71 17.74 -30.60
N PRO A 342 -49.76 17.68 -29.27
CA PRO A 342 -49.26 18.77 -28.45
C PRO A 342 -47.76 18.90 -28.72
N LEU A 343 -47.30 20.15 -28.95
CA LEU A 343 -45.89 20.49 -29.05
C LEU A 343 -45.19 20.00 -27.78
N LEU A 344 -44.52 18.84 -27.86
CA LEU A 344 -43.57 18.40 -26.85
C LEU A 344 -42.42 19.40 -26.86
N ARG A 345 -42.52 20.42 -26.02
CA ARG A 345 -41.38 21.23 -25.61
C ARG A 345 -40.30 20.25 -25.13
N LYS A 346 -39.17 20.18 -25.85
CA LYS A 346 -37.94 19.56 -25.34
C LYS A 346 -37.65 20.21 -23.99
N ALA A 347 -37.94 19.50 -22.91
CA ALA A 347 -37.52 19.92 -21.59
C ALA A 347 -35.99 20.03 -21.63
N ALA A 348 -35.46 21.22 -21.38
CA ALA A 348 -34.02 21.43 -21.27
C ALA A 348 -33.50 20.48 -20.19
N ALA A 349 -32.60 19.56 -20.57
CA ALA A 349 -31.91 18.72 -19.62
C ALA A 349 -31.16 19.64 -18.62
N PRO A 350 -31.29 19.42 -17.30
CA PRO A 350 -30.61 20.26 -16.32
C PRO A 350 -29.10 20.20 -16.56
N LYS A 351 -28.44 21.37 -16.60
CA LYS A 351 -26.98 21.45 -16.69
C LYS A 351 -26.36 20.70 -15.50
N PRO A 352 -25.41 19.78 -15.73
CA PRO A 352 -24.80 19.02 -14.65
C PRO A 352 -24.02 19.96 -13.73
N ARG A 353 -24.07 19.69 -12.42
CA ARG A 353 -23.30 20.47 -11.45
C ARG A 353 -21.81 20.27 -11.68
N THR A 354 -21.08 21.37 -11.85
CA THR A 354 -19.63 21.40 -11.89
C THR A 354 -19.12 21.94 -10.56
N GLY A 355 -18.28 21.16 -9.89
CA GLY A 355 -17.65 21.55 -8.63
C GLY A 355 -16.21 21.07 -8.62
N ASN A 356 -15.33 21.83 -7.96
CA ASN A 356 -13.88 21.65 -8.04
C ASN A 356 -13.34 20.61 -7.02
N SER A 357 -14.22 19.94 -6.28
CA SER A 357 -13.80 18.93 -5.30
C SER A 357 -13.46 17.60 -5.99
N ARG A 358 -12.41 16.94 -5.49
CA ARG A 358 -12.06 15.56 -5.85
C ARG A 358 -13.03 14.52 -5.24
N ALA A 359 -14.01 14.96 -4.45
CA ALA A 359 -14.99 14.09 -3.83
C ALA A 359 -15.89 13.39 -4.85
N VAL A 360 -16.19 12.13 -4.56
CA VAL A 360 -17.02 11.24 -5.36
C VAL A 360 -17.88 10.44 -4.40
N VAL A 361 -19.19 10.36 -4.65
CA VAL A 361 -20.08 9.50 -3.86
C VAL A 361 -20.33 8.21 -4.65
N GLN A 362 -19.79 7.10 -4.18
CA GLN A 362 -20.03 5.78 -4.73
C GLN A 362 -21.37 5.24 -4.21
N LEU A 363 -22.24 4.85 -5.14
CA LEU A 363 -23.60 4.36 -4.88
C LEU A 363 -23.70 2.82 -4.91
N GLY A 364 -22.76 2.14 -5.57
CA GLY A 364 -22.75 0.68 -5.63
C GLY A 364 -21.67 0.10 -6.53
N ALA A 365 -21.53 -1.22 -6.50
CA ALA A 365 -20.69 -2.01 -7.40
C ALA A 365 -21.52 -3.16 -7.98
N TYR A 366 -21.46 -3.34 -9.30
CA TYR A 366 -22.34 -4.24 -10.06
C TYR A 366 -21.51 -5.15 -10.97
N SER A 367 -22.04 -6.32 -11.31
CA SER A 367 -21.34 -7.30 -12.14
C SER A 367 -21.26 -6.95 -13.64
N SER A 368 -22.11 -6.04 -14.13
CA SER A 368 -22.10 -5.62 -15.55
C SER A 368 -22.48 -4.15 -15.71
N ARG A 369 -22.10 -3.55 -16.85
CA ARG A 369 -22.42 -2.15 -17.20
C ARG A 369 -23.92 -1.93 -17.35
N ASP A 370 -24.67 -2.89 -17.89
CA ASP A 370 -26.13 -2.78 -18.05
C ASP A 370 -26.84 -2.71 -16.70
N ARG A 371 -26.36 -3.49 -15.71
CA ARG A 371 -26.87 -3.42 -14.33
C ARG A 371 -26.60 -2.08 -13.68
N VAL A 372 -25.51 -1.39 -14.04
CA VAL A 372 -25.24 -0.03 -13.57
C VAL A 372 -26.26 0.97 -14.12
N ALA A 373 -26.61 0.88 -15.41
CA ALA A 373 -27.60 1.75 -16.03
C ALA A 373 -28.99 1.56 -15.39
N VAL A 374 -29.41 0.31 -15.19
CA VAL A 374 -30.67 -0.02 -14.51
C VAL A 374 -30.65 0.47 -13.04
N ALA A 375 -29.55 0.27 -12.33
CA ALA A 375 -29.41 0.72 -10.95
C ALA A 375 -29.43 2.25 -10.85
N TRP A 376 -28.80 2.96 -11.79
CA TRP A 376 -28.85 4.42 -11.85
C TRP A 376 -30.29 4.91 -12.06
N SER A 377 -31.02 4.38 -13.04
CA SER A 377 -32.41 4.76 -13.28
C SER A 377 -33.30 4.54 -12.05
N LYS A 378 -33.10 3.44 -11.33
CA LYS A 378 -33.82 3.14 -10.08
C LYS A 378 -33.50 4.13 -8.96
N VAL A 379 -32.22 4.39 -8.71
CA VAL A 379 -31.77 5.25 -7.60
C VAL A 379 -32.04 6.73 -7.91
N ALA A 380 -31.80 7.19 -9.13
CA ALA A 380 -32.10 8.56 -9.56
C ALA A 380 -33.62 8.85 -9.61
N GLY A 381 -34.44 7.85 -9.94
CA GLY A 381 -35.89 7.94 -9.87
C GLY A 381 -36.42 8.05 -8.43
N LYS A 382 -35.82 7.29 -7.50
CA LYS A 382 -36.23 7.26 -6.08
C LYS A 382 -35.72 8.48 -5.29
N HIS A 383 -34.59 9.07 -5.67
CA HIS A 383 -33.94 10.15 -4.92
C HIS A 383 -33.79 11.41 -5.78
N GLY A 384 -34.69 12.38 -5.59
CA GLY A 384 -34.69 13.64 -6.33
C GLY A 384 -33.40 14.47 -6.20
N SER A 385 -32.62 14.27 -5.13
CA SER A 385 -31.32 14.92 -4.91
C SER A 385 -30.25 14.52 -5.93
N LEU A 386 -30.44 13.43 -6.68
CA LEU A 386 -29.52 12.96 -7.70
C LEU A 386 -29.78 13.56 -9.09
N LYS A 387 -30.91 14.24 -9.32
CA LYS A 387 -31.29 14.79 -10.63
C LYS A 387 -30.31 15.84 -11.18
N GLY A 388 -29.52 16.48 -10.30
CA GLY A 388 -28.50 17.46 -10.68
C GLY A 388 -27.09 16.88 -10.91
N TYR A 389 -26.91 15.57 -10.72
CA TYR A 389 -25.60 14.91 -10.81
C TYR A 389 -25.55 13.93 -11.98
N THR A 390 -24.38 13.85 -12.63
CA THR A 390 -24.13 12.87 -13.70
C THR A 390 -23.53 11.60 -13.12
N PRO A 391 -24.04 10.41 -13.50
CA PRO A 391 -23.43 9.16 -13.08
C PRO A 391 -22.08 8.97 -13.78
N VAL A 392 -21.10 8.52 -13.01
CA VAL A 392 -19.78 8.10 -13.48
C VAL A 392 -19.64 6.62 -13.19
N THR A 393 -19.19 5.86 -14.18
CA THR A 393 -18.98 4.42 -14.05
C THR A 393 -17.49 4.10 -14.15
N ALA A 394 -16.99 3.30 -13.22
CA ALA A 394 -15.60 2.85 -13.23
C ALA A 394 -15.52 1.32 -13.22
N ARG A 395 -14.64 0.75 -14.04
CA ARG A 395 -14.37 -0.70 -14.05
C ARG A 395 -13.25 -1.01 -13.05
N PHE A 396 -13.47 -1.97 -12.18
CA PHE A 396 -12.49 -2.42 -11.21
C PHE A 396 -12.35 -3.95 -11.30
N ALA A 397 -11.14 -4.41 -11.63
CA ALA A 397 -10.80 -5.82 -11.54
C ALA A 397 -10.28 -6.11 -10.13
N GLY A 398 -10.90 -7.06 -9.43
CA GLY A 398 -10.43 -7.53 -8.12
C GLY A 398 -10.34 -9.06 -8.07
N PRO A 399 -9.90 -9.63 -6.93
CA PRO A 399 -9.69 -11.07 -6.78
C PRO A 399 -10.96 -11.92 -7.02
N ARG A 400 -12.14 -11.32 -6.89
CA ARG A 400 -13.46 -11.96 -7.06
C ARG A 400 -14.12 -11.65 -8.41
N GLY A 401 -13.36 -11.12 -9.37
CA GLY A 401 -13.84 -10.77 -10.71
C GLY A 401 -13.95 -9.27 -10.97
N THR A 402 -14.42 -8.93 -12.18
CA THR A 402 -14.60 -7.54 -12.62
C THR A 402 -15.92 -6.98 -12.11
N VAL A 403 -15.87 -5.83 -11.44
CA VAL A 403 -17.04 -5.08 -10.99
C VAL A 403 -17.06 -3.67 -11.58
N TYR A 404 -18.27 -3.17 -11.84
CA TYR A 404 -18.55 -1.83 -12.35
C TYR A 404 -19.11 -0.98 -11.22
N ARG A 405 -18.37 0.03 -10.78
CA ARG A 405 -18.76 0.94 -9.70
C ARG A 405 -19.58 2.10 -10.26
N LEU A 406 -20.74 2.34 -9.66
CA LEU A 406 -21.58 3.51 -9.92
C LEU A 406 -21.22 4.61 -8.92
N SER A 407 -20.93 5.80 -9.40
CA SER A 407 -20.57 6.96 -8.59
C SER A 407 -21.16 8.25 -9.15
N VAL A 408 -21.21 9.31 -8.35
CA VAL A 408 -21.55 10.68 -8.79
C VAL A 408 -20.44 11.66 -8.42
N LYS A 409 -20.18 12.65 -9.29
CA LYS A 409 -19.17 13.71 -9.13
C LYS A 409 -19.79 15.10 -9.33
N GLY A 410 -19.03 16.16 -9.05
CA GLY A 410 -19.47 17.56 -9.24
C GLY A 410 -19.75 18.32 -7.94
N PHE A 411 -19.10 17.93 -6.85
CA PHE A 411 -19.23 18.59 -5.56
C PHE A 411 -18.29 19.79 -5.45
N VAL A 412 -18.73 20.83 -4.75
CA VAL A 412 -17.91 22.01 -4.44
C VAL A 412 -16.94 21.72 -3.28
N SER A 413 -17.29 20.79 -2.39
CA SER A 413 -16.43 20.37 -1.27
C SER A 413 -16.64 18.91 -0.86
N ASN A 414 -15.68 18.33 -0.11
CA ASN A 414 -15.85 17.02 0.55
C ASN A 414 -17.06 17.00 1.50
N GLY A 415 -17.32 18.11 2.19
CA GLY A 415 -18.47 18.24 3.10
C GLY A 415 -19.81 18.14 2.37
N GLU A 416 -19.89 18.64 1.14
CA GLU A 416 -21.09 18.50 0.31
C GLU A 416 -21.33 17.04 -0.12
N ALA A 417 -20.29 16.33 -0.51
CA ALA A 417 -20.37 14.91 -0.84
C ALA A 417 -20.81 14.06 0.36
N ALA A 418 -20.28 14.38 1.56
CA ALA A 418 -20.69 13.76 2.81
C ALA A 418 -22.17 14.01 3.13
N LYS A 419 -22.65 15.25 2.95
CA LYS A 419 -24.07 15.61 3.14
C LYS A 419 -24.98 14.86 2.16
N LEU A 420 -24.61 14.77 0.88
CA LEU A 420 -25.39 13.99 -0.09
C LEU A 420 -25.45 12.52 0.31
N CYS A 421 -24.31 11.91 0.66
CA CYS A 421 -24.28 10.51 1.05
C CYS A 421 -25.09 10.27 2.35
N ALA A 422 -25.00 11.15 3.35
CA ALA A 422 -25.83 11.07 4.55
C ALA A 422 -27.33 11.15 4.22
N SER A 423 -27.72 12.00 3.27
CA SER A 423 -29.12 12.08 2.80
C SER A 423 -29.59 10.80 2.11
N LEU A 424 -28.73 10.18 1.30
CA LEU A 424 -29.04 8.92 0.61
C LEU A 424 -29.18 7.76 1.61
N LYS A 425 -28.31 7.69 2.62
CA LYS A 425 -28.38 6.70 3.71
C LYS A 425 -29.68 6.79 4.50
N ARG A 426 -30.10 8.02 4.86
CA ARG A 426 -31.40 8.25 5.53
C ARG A 426 -32.59 7.79 4.69
N ALA A 427 -32.47 7.82 3.37
CA ALA A 427 -33.49 7.36 2.43
C ALA A 427 -33.35 5.86 2.07
N GLY A 428 -32.48 5.12 2.76
CA GLY A 428 -32.31 3.68 2.61
C GLY A 428 -31.37 3.24 1.48
N ALA A 429 -30.55 4.15 0.93
CA ALA A 429 -29.54 3.81 -0.08
C ALA A 429 -28.13 3.66 0.53
N SER A 430 -27.38 2.68 0.05
CA SER A 430 -25.97 2.49 0.42
C SER A 430 -25.09 3.47 -0.36
N CYS A 431 -24.23 4.21 0.34
CA CYS A 431 -23.24 5.06 -0.31
C CYS A 431 -21.98 5.24 0.53
N PHE A 432 -20.90 5.62 -0.15
CA PHE A 432 -19.60 5.93 0.46
C PHE A 432 -18.92 7.08 -0.29
N VAL A 433 -18.23 7.98 0.43
CA VAL A 433 -17.50 9.10 -0.17
C VAL A 433 -16.04 8.73 -0.35
N ARG A 434 -15.49 8.93 -1.56
CA ARG A 434 -14.07 8.72 -1.89
C ARG A 434 -13.53 9.89 -2.71
N SER A 435 -12.22 9.99 -2.86
CA SER A 435 -11.53 11.09 -3.54
C SER A 435 -11.12 10.80 -5.00
N VAL A 436 -11.52 9.65 -5.57
CA VAL A 436 -11.05 9.18 -6.88
C VAL A 436 -12.16 8.48 -7.65
N SER A 437 -12.36 8.80 -8.95
CA SER A 437 -13.37 8.19 -9.83
C SER A 437 -12.76 7.21 -10.84
N GLY A 438 -12.28 6.06 -10.38
CA GLY A 438 -12.19 4.87 -11.22
C GLY A 438 -10.81 4.35 -11.60
N ASP A 439 -9.77 5.07 -11.26
CA ASP A 439 -8.40 4.63 -11.14
C ASP A 439 -8.15 4.12 -9.71
N ALA A 440 -7.41 3.00 -9.57
CA ALA A 440 -6.82 2.67 -8.29
C ALA A 440 -5.63 3.64 -8.07
N PRO A 441 -5.57 4.37 -6.96
CA PRO A 441 -4.42 5.24 -6.70
C PRO A 441 -3.14 4.40 -6.61
N VAL A 442 -1.99 5.03 -6.89
CA VAL A 442 -0.69 4.49 -6.47
C VAL A 442 -0.80 4.17 -4.98
N GLN A 443 -0.55 2.92 -4.62
CA GLN A 443 -0.71 2.45 -3.25
C GLN A 443 0.11 1.18 -3.03
N PHE A 444 0.54 1.00 -1.79
CA PHE A 444 1.04 -0.28 -1.31
C PHE A 444 -0.15 -1.23 -1.06
N ALA A 445 0.01 -2.52 -1.34
CA ALA A 445 -0.97 -3.55 -1.00
C ALA A 445 -1.07 -3.76 0.52
N SER A 446 0.03 -3.48 1.22
CA SER A 446 0.28 -3.72 2.65
C SER A 446 -0.15 -2.57 3.60
N ARG A 447 -1.22 -1.82 3.29
CA ARG A 447 -1.64 -0.67 4.12
C ARG A 447 -2.16 -1.08 5.50
#